data_AF-A0A9R1XB21-F1
#
_entry.id   AF-A0A9R1XB21-F1
#
_cell.length_a   1.000
_cell.length_b   1.000
_cell.length_c   1.000
_cell.angle_alpha   90.00
_cell.angle_beta   90.00
_cell.angle_gamma   90.00
#
_symmetry.space_group_name_H-M   'P 1'
#
loop_
_entity.id
_entity.type
_entity.pdbx_description
1 polymer ?
#
loop_
_entity_poly.entity_id
_entity_poly.type
_entity_poly.pdbx_seq_one_letter_code
_entity_poly.pdbx_strand_id
1 'polypeptide(L)'
;MHGKKDVVGTGTTTIFQEATRSSEQFIEVAFTPSEATGKVLASEPPKQGNERCTLLYPASAKAGHDIEEGLSKHGFHITRLNTYTTEPIQHVDQTILQQALSASVVAVTSPSAVG
;
A
#
# COMPACT_ATOMS: atom_id res chain seq x y z
N MET A 1 -5.02 18.34 -14.85
CA MET A 1 -5.52 16.97 -15.09
C MET A 1 -6.00 16.46 -13.74
N HIS A 2 -7.31 16.25 -13.55
CA HIS A 2 -7.87 15.82 -12.27
C HIS A 2 -7.90 14.30 -12.22
N GLY A 3 -7.12 13.68 -11.33
CA GLY A 3 -7.10 12.24 -11.10
C GLY A 3 -7.83 11.86 -9.82
N LYS A 4 -8.47 10.69 -9.83
CA LYS A 4 -9.10 10.07 -8.65
C LYS A 4 -8.20 8.95 -8.13
N LYS A 5 -8.04 8.83 -6.80
CA LYS A 5 -7.21 7.78 -6.18
C LYS A 5 -7.91 7.09 -5.00
N ASP A 6 -7.54 5.83 -4.80
CA ASP A 6 -8.05 4.97 -3.74
C ASP A 6 -6.92 4.70 -2.73
N VAL A 7 -7.20 4.82 -1.43
CA VAL A 7 -6.18 4.75 -0.35
C VAL A 7 -6.57 3.76 0.73
N VAL A 8 -5.58 3.19 1.43
CA VAL A 8 -5.81 2.21 2.52
C VAL A 8 -5.49 2.82 3.88
N GLY A 9 -6.51 2.90 4.73
CA GLY A 9 -6.36 3.30 6.14
C GLY A 9 -6.13 4.81 6.37
N THR A 10 -6.39 5.26 7.59
CA THR A 10 -6.35 6.69 7.96
C THR A 10 -4.96 7.31 7.84
N GLY A 11 -3.90 6.57 8.21
CA GLY A 11 -2.52 7.06 8.11
C GLY A 11 -2.11 7.41 6.67
N THR A 12 -2.42 6.55 5.71
CA THR A 12 -2.13 6.79 4.29
C THR A 12 -2.94 7.97 3.76
N THR A 13 -4.22 8.08 4.15
CA THR A 13 -5.08 9.21 3.77
C THR A 13 -4.49 10.55 4.22
N THR A 14 -4.00 10.65 5.46
CA THR A 14 -3.42 11.89 6.00
C THR A 14 -2.19 12.33 5.21
N ILE A 15 -1.20 11.44 5.03
CA ILE A 15 0.02 11.75 4.27
C ILE A 15 -0.31 12.15 2.83
N PHE A 16 -1.31 11.50 2.22
CA PHE A 16 -1.75 11.83 0.87
C PHE A 16 -2.31 13.27 0.79
N GLN A 17 -3.19 13.65 1.72
CA GLN A 17 -3.75 15.00 1.78
C GLN A 17 -2.66 16.08 1.97
N GLU A 18 -1.68 15.82 2.83
CA GLU A 18 -0.54 16.71 3.05
C GLU A 18 0.30 16.89 1.78
N ALA A 19 0.69 15.80 1.12
CA ALA A 19 1.45 15.83 -0.12
C ALA A 19 0.69 16.56 -1.24
N THR A 20 -0.63 16.39 -1.30
CA THR A 20 -1.50 17.04 -2.28
C THR A 20 -1.52 18.56 -2.07
N ARG A 21 -1.65 19.01 -0.81
CA ARG A 21 -1.66 20.44 -0.44
C ARG A 21 -0.36 21.16 -0.81
N SER A 22 0.77 20.45 -0.82
CA SER A 22 2.10 20.99 -1.12
C SER A 22 2.41 21.12 -2.62
N SER A 23 1.61 20.53 -3.52
CA SER A 23 2.00 20.33 -4.93
C SER A 23 1.24 21.17 -5.96
N GLU A 24 0.36 22.10 -5.54
CA GLU A 24 -0.60 22.86 -6.38
C GLU A 24 -1.53 22.00 -7.26
N GLN A 25 -1.39 20.67 -7.23
CA GLN A 25 -2.21 19.69 -7.92
C GLN A 25 -3.14 19.04 -6.90
N PHE A 26 -4.44 19.33 -7.00
CA PHE A 26 -5.46 18.68 -6.19
C PHE A 26 -5.75 17.28 -6.75
N ILE A 27 -5.46 16.26 -5.94
CA ILE A 27 -5.84 14.88 -6.19
C ILE A 27 -6.88 14.50 -5.14
N GLU A 28 -8.06 14.12 -5.59
CA GLU A 28 -9.17 13.74 -4.72
C GLU A 28 -9.09 12.25 -4.37
N VAL A 29 -9.25 11.94 -3.08
CA VAL A 29 -9.47 10.56 -2.65
C VAL A 29 -10.89 10.19 -3.04
N ALA A 30 -11.03 9.28 -3.99
CA ALA A 30 -12.32 8.92 -4.58
C ALA A 30 -13.00 7.73 -3.90
N PHE A 31 -12.22 6.89 -3.23
CA PHE A 31 -12.72 5.71 -2.54
C PHE A 31 -11.79 5.35 -1.37
N THR A 32 -12.39 4.84 -0.29
CA THR A 32 -11.70 4.24 0.85
C THR A 32 -12.40 2.92 1.14
N PRO A 33 -11.68 1.79 1.20
CA PRO A 33 -12.28 0.49 1.46
C PRO A 33 -12.88 0.43 2.87
N SER A 34 -13.90 -0.42 3.03
CA SER A 34 -14.59 -0.63 4.31
C SER A 34 -13.64 -1.14 5.41
N GLU A 35 -12.66 -1.95 5.01
CA GLU A 35 -11.56 -2.41 5.85
C GLU A 35 -10.21 -2.02 5.25
N ALA A 36 -9.25 -1.69 6.11
CA ALA A 36 -7.90 -1.32 5.70
C ALA A 36 -7.04 -2.52 5.28
N THR A 37 -7.56 -3.35 4.38
CA THR A 37 -6.86 -4.53 3.84
C THR A 37 -6.77 -4.46 2.32
N GLY A 38 -5.69 -5.01 1.77
CA GLY A 38 -5.50 -5.07 0.31
C GLY A 38 -6.59 -5.87 -0.40
N LYS A 39 -7.11 -6.92 0.24
CA LYS A 39 -8.18 -7.75 -0.30
C LYS A 39 -9.47 -6.94 -0.51
N VAL A 40 -9.86 -6.15 0.49
CA VAL A 40 -11.08 -5.34 0.44
C VAL A 40 -10.93 -4.18 -0.54
N LEU A 41 -9.75 -3.54 -0.56
CA LEU A 41 -9.41 -2.56 -1.62
C LEU A 41 -9.52 -3.16 -3.02
N ALA A 42 -9.19 -4.43 -3.21
CA ALA A 42 -9.20 -5.01 -4.55
C ALA A 42 -10.62 -5.33 -5.09
N SER A 43 -11.65 -5.34 -4.23
CA SER A 43 -13.00 -5.80 -4.58
C SER A 43 -14.08 -4.73 -4.50
N GLU A 44 -13.90 -3.69 -3.70
CA GLU A 44 -14.93 -2.69 -3.42
C GLU A 44 -14.91 -1.41 -4.25
N PRO A 45 -13.80 -0.98 -4.91
CA PRO A 45 -13.79 0.26 -5.66
C PRO A 45 -14.92 0.31 -6.69
N PRO A 46 -15.59 1.46 -6.85
CA PRO A 46 -16.70 1.58 -7.78
C PRO A 46 -16.20 1.43 -9.22
N LYS A 47 -16.86 0.57 -10.01
CA LYS A 47 -16.60 0.46 -11.44
C LYS A 47 -17.01 1.77 -12.12
N GLN A 48 -16.08 2.46 -12.78
CA GLN A 48 -16.41 3.65 -13.55
C GLN A 48 -16.94 3.27 -14.95
N GLY A 49 -18.26 3.18 -15.09
CA GLY A 49 -18.95 3.15 -16.39
C GLY A 49 -18.43 2.12 -17.41
N ASN A 50 -18.71 2.37 -18.69
CA ASN A 50 -18.32 1.50 -19.82
C ASN A 50 -16.94 1.84 -20.41
N GLU A 51 -16.20 2.79 -19.81
CA GLU A 51 -14.89 3.22 -20.31
C GLU A 51 -13.76 2.46 -19.60
N ARG A 52 -12.64 2.21 -20.31
CA ARG A 52 -11.45 1.58 -19.74
C ARG A 52 -10.85 2.49 -18.65
N CYS A 53 -11.21 2.24 -17.40
CA CYS A 53 -10.65 2.95 -16.26
C CYS A 53 -9.22 2.44 -15.98
N THR A 54 -8.23 3.30 -16.23
CA THR A 54 -6.82 2.99 -15.93
C THR A 54 -6.51 3.39 -14.49
N LEU A 55 -5.93 2.48 -13.72
CA LEU A 55 -5.57 2.68 -12.32
C LEU A 55 -4.05 2.59 -12.16
N LEU A 56 -3.44 3.66 -11.66
CA LEU A 56 -2.03 3.68 -11.28
C LEU A 56 -1.89 3.16 -9.84
N TYR A 57 -1.09 2.12 -9.65
CA TYR A 57 -0.92 1.47 -8.35
C TYR A 57 0.54 1.54 -7.88
N PRO A 58 0.93 2.58 -7.12
CA PRO A 58 2.20 2.62 -6.42
C PRO A 58 2.26 1.53 -5.34
N ALA A 59 3.32 0.71 -5.35
CA ALA A 59 3.50 -0.38 -4.41
C ALA A 59 4.98 -0.64 -4.09
N SER A 60 5.21 -1.44 -3.05
CA SER A 60 6.55 -1.99 -2.78
C SER A 60 6.94 -2.97 -3.88
N ALA A 61 8.21 -2.99 -4.28
CA ALA A 61 8.77 -4.01 -5.17
C ALA A 61 8.65 -5.43 -4.58
N LYS A 62 8.57 -5.57 -3.26
CA LYS A 62 8.40 -6.86 -2.55
C LYS A 62 6.95 -7.23 -2.29
N ALA A 63 5.99 -6.31 -2.49
CA ALA A 63 4.58 -6.64 -2.26
C ALA A 63 4.10 -7.66 -3.29
N GLY A 64 3.27 -8.60 -2.87
CA GLY A 64 2.64 -9.56 -3.77
C GLY A 64 1.75 -8.90 -4.84
N HIS A 65 1.17 -9.73 -5.70
CA HIS A 65 0.34 -9.30 -6.83
C HIS A 65 -1.17 -9.37 -6.53
N ASP A 66 -1.58 -9.71 -5.30
CA ASP A 66 -2.99 -9.93 -4.97
C ASP A 66 -3.88 -8.71 -5.23
N ILE A 67 -3.38 -7.50 -4.95
CA ILE A 67 -4.13 -6.25 -5.11
C ILE A 67 -4.29 -5.91 -6.60
N GLU A 68 -3.21 -5.94 -7.39
CA GLU A 68 -3.29 -5.67 -8.83
C GLU A 68 -4.14 -6.70 -9.57
N GLU A 69 -4.04 -7.98 -9.19
CA GLU A 69 -4.84 -9.04 -9.76
C GLU A 69 -6.31 -8.89 -9.40
N GLY A 70 -6.62 -8.59 -8.15
CA GLY A 70 -7.99 -8.38 -7.70
C GLY A 70 -8.63 -7.18 -8.38
N LEU A 71 -7.93 -6.04 -8.47
CA LEU A 71 -8.42 -4.87 -9.20
C LEU A 71 -8.57 -5.14 -10.70
N SER A 72 -7.67 -5.91 -11.31
CA SER A 72 -7.78 -6.33 -12.71
C SER A 72 -9.00 -7.22 -12.94
N LYS A 73 -9.25 -8.20 -12.05
CA LYS A 73 -10.46 -9.04 -12.05
C LYS A 73 -11.73 -8.20 -11.83
N HIS A 74 -11.63 -7.11 -11.08
CA HIS A 74 -12.71 -6.16 -10.85
C HIS A 74 -12.96 -5.21 -12.04
N GLY A 75 -12.13 -5.27 -13.10
CA GLY A 75 -12.36 -4.61 -14.38
C GLY A 75 -11.49 -3.39 -14.67
N PHE A 76 -10.49 -3.12 -13.83
CA PHE A 76 -9.56 -2.01 -14.02
C PHE A 76 -8.36 -2.42 -14.89
N HIS A 77 -7.83 -1.47 -15.68
CA HIS A 77 -6.53 -1.64 -16.32
C HIS A 77 -5.43 -1.11 -15.40
N ILE A 78 -4.62 -2.00 -14.84
CA ILE A 78 -3.65 -1.64 -13.81
C ILE A 78 -2.30 -1.32 -14.43
N THR A 79 -1.71 -0.19 -14.04
CA THR A 79 -0.29 0.08 -14.20
C THR A 79 0.33 0.15 -12.80
N ARG A 80 1.05 -0.91 -12.42
CA ARG A 80 1.80 -0.93 -11.16
C ARG A 80 3.09 -0.14 -11.30
N LEU A 81 3.40 0.64 -10.27
CA LEU A 81 4.64 1.38 -10.12
C LEU A 81 5.33 0.91 -8.84
N ASN A 82 6.47 0.25 -8.95
CA ASN A 82 7.27 -0.11 -7.79
C ASN A 82 8.03 1.13 -7.30
N THR A 83 7.40 1.90 -6.41
CA THR A 83 7.91 3.22 -5.98
C THR A 83 8.81 3.16 -4.75
N TYR A 84 8.85 2.02 -4.06
CA TYR A 84 9.73 1.78 -2.93
C TYR A 84 10.02 0.28 -2.77
N THR A 85 10.97 -0.08 -1.91
CA THR A 85 11.23 -1.47 -1.50
C THR A 85 11.66 -1.48 -0.04
N THR A 86 11.67 -2.65 0.59
CA THR A 86 12.30 -2.83 1.91
C THR A 86 13.59 -3.62 1.74
N GLU A 87 14.63 -3.25 2.47
CA GLU A 87 15.88 -4.02 2.53
C GLU A 87 16.08 -4.59 3.93
N PRO A 88 16.54 -5.84 4.06
CA PRO A 88 16.80 -6.42 5.37
C PRO A 88 17.96 -5.67 6.03
N ILE A 89 17.83 -5.44 7.33
CA ILE A 89 18.95 -4.95 8.14
C ILE A 89 19.96 -6.10 8.25
N GLN A 90 21.15 -5.90 7.68
CA GLN A 90 22.20 -6.94 7.67
C GLN A 90 22.88 -7.11 9.04
N HIS A 91 22.89 -6.05 9.85
CA HIS A 91 23.56 -6.03 11.14
C HIS A 91 22.63 -5.44 12.20
N VAL A 92 22.27 -6.25 13.18
CA VAL A 92 21.57 -5.81 14.38
C VAL A 92 22.61 -5.56 15.46
N ASP A 93 22.48 -4.47 16.20
CA ASP A 93 23.33 -4.19 17.35
C ASP A 93 23.31 -5.38 18.32
N GLN A 94 24.48 -5.84 18.77
CA GLN A 94 24.59 -7.03 19.60
C GLN A 94 23.84 -6.90 20.92
N THR A 95 23.73 -5.69 21.48
CA THR A 95 22.97 -5.45 22.72
C THR A 95 21.47 -5.63 22.48
N ILE A 96 20.94 -5.14 21.36
CA ILE A 96 19.54 -5.33 20.96
C ILE A 96 19.26 -6.80 20.68
N LEU A 97 20.19 -7.51 20.04
CA LEU A 97 20.06 -8.95 19.82
C LEU A 97 20.00 -9.74 21.12
N GLN A 98 20.87 -9.43 22.09
CA GLN A 98 20.83 -10.07 23.42
C GLN A 98 19.53 -9.77 24.17
N GLN A 99 19.00 -8.56 24.06
CA GLN A 99 17.68 -8.21 24.62
C GLN A 99 16.56 -9.02 23.96
N ALA A 100 16.57 -9.14 22.62
CA ALA A 100 15.57 -9.92 21.89
C ALA A 100 15.63 -11.41 22.25
N LEU A 101 16.83 -11.98 22.43
CA LEU A 101 17.03 -13.37 22.86
C LEU A 101 16.57 -13.62 24.31
N SER A 102 16.60 -12.58 25.14
CA SER A 102 16.15 -12.66 26.55
C SER A 102 14.65 -12.39 26.69
N ALA A 103 13.97 -11.97 25.64
CA ALA A 103 12.55 -11.65 25.67
C ALA A 103 11.70 -12.93 25.68
N SER A 104 10.70 -13.00 26.56
CA SER A 104 9.75 -14.13 26.60
C SER A 104 8.85 -14.20 25.36
N VAL A 105 8.63 -13.06 24.69
CA VAL A 105 7.77 -12.93 23.51
C VAL A 105 8.39 -11.93 22.54
N VAL A 106 8.42 -12.28 21.25
CA VAL A 106 8.81 -11.39 20.15
C VAL A 106 7.64 -11.32 19.17
N ALA A 107 7.16 -10.11 18.88
CA ALA A 107 6.11 -9.88 17.88
C ALA A 107 6.73 -9.56 16.52
N VAL A 108 6.43 -10.37 15.51
CA VAL A 108 6.91 -10.19 14.14
C VAL A 108 5.72 -9.87 13.25
N THR A 109 5.77 -8.75 12.53
CA THR A 109 4.64 -8.22 11.75
C THR A 109 4.81 -8.31 10.23
N SER A 110 5.93 -8.88 9.77
CA SER A 110 6.21 -9.07 8.34
C SER A 110 7.15 -10.27 8.13
N PRO A 111 6.95 -11.09 7.06
CA PRO A 111 7.90 -12.14 6.70
C PRO A 111 9.34 -11.63 6.52
N SER A 112 9.52 -10.43 5.97
CA SER A 112 10.85 -9.85 5.73
C SER A 112 11.61 -9.46 6.99
N ALA A 113 10.99 -9.53 8.17
CA ALA A 113 11.68 -9.28 9.44
C ALA A 113 12.43 -10.52 9.96
N VAL A 114 12.16 -11.71 9.39
CA VAL A 114 12.78 -12.98 9.78
C VAL A 114 13.54 -13.68 8.64
N GLY A 115 13.30 -13.28 7.39
CA GLY A 115 13.91 -13.87 6.19
C GLY A 115 14.41 -12.82 5.20
#